data_AF-A0A0A2VJU6-F1
#
_entry.id   AF-A0A0A2VJU6-F1
#
_cell.length_a   1.000
_cell.length_b   1.000
_cell.length_c   1.000
_cell.angle_alpha   90.00
_cell.angle_beta   90.00
_cell.angle_gamma   90.00
#
_symmetry.space_group_name_H-M   'P 1'
#
loop_
_entity.id
_entity.type
_entity.pdbx_description
1 polymer ?
#
loop_
_entity_poly.entity_id
_entity_poly.type
_entity_poly.pdbx_seq_one_letter_code
_entity_poly.pdbx_strand_id
1 'polypeptide(L)'
;MWDIYAALDQHGQTIVGGGSKTVSAGGYVTGGGHSILSPRYGLAADQVIEMEVVTADGKIQKGGGSTFGVVTSFTVKTVPSPKMTVAQFVAFTVPDSPILSDLLGYIGAQSPALMDAGLSGYDIISRNFSNPAPGIPGLPDYLAGFQGRLALLDDTADTVAALFKPINDTIHRRWPGGQAGFFYSTTEYASFFAFFAANADTESVGDNKYLVSRLLDRDALTSDEKALGEALLSGTGPGGLSTFFLVGGKGVQEATPAGGSNAVNSHWRSAYVHTITAAQGVPFDKAATDRNLKALEEAWAPVRKISPSSGAYLNEASIFEPNFQDSFWGTNYPRLAQIKTKVDPHDVFWCTPCVGHEHWHQLENGQLCRV
;
A
#
# COMPACT_ATOMS: atom_id res chain seq x y z
N MET A 1 11.23 -2.45 12.27
CA MET A 1 10.16 -1.64 12.87
C MET A 1 9.95 -1.99 14.33
N TRP A 2 9.95 -3.28 14.69
CA TRP A 2 9.72 -3.75 16.06
C TRP A 2 10.51 -2.97 17.13
N ASP A 3 11.83 -2.91 17.01
CA ASP A 3 12.70 -2.28 18.02
C ASP A 3 12.39 -0.79 18.22
N ILE A 4 12.07 -0.08 17.12
CA ILE A 4 11.75 1.35 17.16
C ILE A 4 10.44 1.58 17.91
N TYR A 5 9.40 0.81 17.60
CA TYR A 5 8.11 0.95 18.28
C TYR A 5 8.19 0.56 19.75
N ALA A 6 8.89 -0.54 20.07
CA ALA A 6 9.07 -0.98 21.45
C ALA A 6 9.83 0.04 22.29
N ALA A 7 10.84 0.71 21.72
CA ALA A 7 11.56 1.78 22.39
C ALA A 7 10.70 3.03 22.62
N LEU A 8 9.92 3.45 21.61
CA LEU A 8 9.12 4.68 21.69
C LEU A 8 7.86 4.55 22.56
N ASP A 9 7.30 3.34 22.67
CA ASP A 9 6.12 3.09 23.51
C ASP A 9 6.39 3.43 24.99
N GLN A 10 7.62 3.23 25.46
CA GLN A 10 8.07 3.62 26.81
C GLN A 10 7.99 5.13 27.07
N HIS A 11 7.88 5.92 26.00
CA HIS A 11 7.76 7.38 26.04
C HIS A 11 6.37 7.86 25.62
N GLY A 12 5.40 6.95 25.43
CA GLY A 12 4.08 7.28 24.91
C GLY A 12 4.12 7.85 23.49
N GLN A 13 5.14 7.46 22.70
CA GLN A 13 5.37 7.93 21.33
C GLN A 13 5.36 6.75 20.35
N THR A 14 5.23 7.08 19.07
CA THR A 14 5.50 6.16 17.95
C THR A 14 6.04 6.96 16.76
N ILE A 15 6.34 6.27 15.66
CA ILE A 15 6.62 6.88 14.36
C ILE A 15 5.62 6.37 13.32
N VAL A 16 5.48 7.10 12.22
CA VAL A 16 4.87 6.56 11.00
C VAL A 16 5.82 5.54 10.40
N GLY A 17 5.53 4.25 10.61
CA GLY A 17 6.35 3.15 10.12
C GLY A 17 5.53 1.99 9.53
N GLY A 18 6.25 1.00 9.02
CA GLY A 18 5.66 -0.15 8.33
C GLY A 18 4.95 -1.13 9.26
N GLY A 19 4.08 -1.97 8.66
CA GLY A 19 3.26 -2.98 9.34
C GLY A 19 4.00 -4.28 9.68
N SER A 20 5.15 -4.57 9.06
CA SER A 20 5.93 -5.80 9.32
C SER A 20 7.08 -5.54 10.30
N LYS A 21 7.33 -6.51 11.19
CA LYS A 21 8.31 -6.39 12.29
C LYS A 21 9.72 -6.09 11.80
N THR A 22 10.12 -6.75 10.72
CA THR A 22 11.48 -6.80 10.17
C THR A 22 11.82 -5.65 9.22
N VAL A 23 10.82 -4.93 8.70
CA VAL A 23 11.05 -3.80 7.79
C VAL A 23 11.94 -2.76 8.45
N SER A 24 12.99 -2.31 7.74
CA SER A 24 13.95 -1.32 8.23
C SER A 24 13.72 0.05 7.59
N ALA A 25 14.33 1.09 8.13
CA ALA A 25 14.11 2.46 7.69
C ALA A 25 14.56 2.74 6.24
N GLY A 26 15.59 2.05 5.74
CA GLY A 26 16.26 2.36 4.46
C GLY A 26 15.33 2.56 3.27
N GLY A 27 15.07 1.48 2.51
CA GLY A 27 14.19 1.53 1.33
C GLY A 27 12.76 1.98 1.65
N TYR A 28 12.27 1.61 2.84
CA TYR A 28 10.93 1.99 3.31
C TYR A 28 10.73 3.50 3.33
N VAL A 29 11.59 4.25 4.03
CA VAL A 29 11.49 5.71 4.10
C VAL A 29 11.85 6.34 2.76
N THR A 30 12.90 5.88 2.08
CA THR A 30 13.35 6.53 0.84
C THR A 30 12.40 6.33 -0.33
N GLY A 31 11.55 5.31 -0.30
CA GLY A 31 10.51 5.09 -1.31
C GLY A 31 9.16 5.76 -1.00
N GLY A 32 8.98 6.28 0.22
CA GLY A 32 7.72 6.86 0.70
C GLY A 32 7.35 6.31 2.07
N GLY A 33 7.01 5.02 2.14
CA GLY A 33 6.69 4.32 3.38
C GLY A 33 5.28 4.61 3.86
N HIS A 34 4.32 3.78 3.44
CA HIS A 34 2.94 3.84 3.94
C HIS A 34 2.81 3.21 5.33
N SER A 35 1.75 3.59 6.03
CA SER A 35 1.42 3.12 7.38
C SER A 35 -0.08 3.22 7.61
N ILE A 36 -0.60 2.44 8.55
CA ILE A 36 -1.95 2.67 9.09
C ILE A 36 -2.08 4.07 9.73
N LEU A 37 -0.95 4.68 10.12
CA LEU A 37 -0.91 6.04 10.64
C LEU A 37 -0.91 7.11 9.54
N SER A 38 -0.69 6.73 8.28
CA SER A 38 -0.48 7.69 7.19
C SER A 38 -1.69 8.58 6.87
N PRO A 39 -2.94 8.08 6.91
CA PRO A 39 -4.10 8.95 6.67
C PRO A 39 -4.25 10.10 7.67
N ARG A 40 -3.63 10.01 8.85
CA ARG A 40 -3.61 11.09 9.84
C ARG A 40 -2.32 11.91 9.81
N TYR A 41 -1.17 11.26 9.62
CA TYR A 41 0.13 11.91 9.84
C TYR A 41 0.99 12.09 8.58
N GLY A 42 0.62 11.50 7.44
CA GLY A 42 1.42 11.48 6.21
C GLY A 42 2.28 10.22 6.07
N LEU A 43 3.06 10.11 5.00
CA LEU A 43 3.96 8.97 4.80
C LEU A 43 5.19 9.07 5.71
N ALA A 44 5.94 7.97 5.85
CA ALA A 44 7.18 7.95 6.63
C ALA A 44 8.21 8.98 6.09
N ALA A 45 8.30 9.11 4.76
CA ALA A 45 9.11 10.13 4.09
C ALA A 45 8.67 11.57 4.41
N ASP A 46 7.40 11.80 4.77
CA ASP A 46 6.90 13.11 5.19
C ASP A 46 7.33 13.46 6.63
N GLN A 47 7.73 12.44 7.41
CA GLN A 47 8.21 12.59 8.80
C GLN A 47 9.70 12.89 8.89
N VAL A 48 10.46 12.75 7.80
CA VAL A 48 11.91 12.97 7.82
C VAL A 48 12.23 14.44 8.09
N ILE A 49 13.08 14.67 9.07
CA ILE A 49 13.68 15.97 9.37
C ILE A 49 15.03 16.07 8.68
N GLU A 50 15.83 15.00 8.76
CA GLU A 50 17.18 14.95 8.24
C GLU A 50 17.59 13.50 7.90
N MET A 51 18.41 13.35 6.87
CA MET A 51 19.15 12.13 6.58
C MET A 51 20.63 12.46 6.46
N GLU A 52 21.47 11.73 7.19
CA GLU A 52 22.92 11.74 6.98
C GLU A 52 23.26 10.72 5.90
N VAL A 53 24.05 11.14 4.91
CA VAL A 53 24.40 10.31 3.75
C VAL A 53 25.89 10.40 3.44
N VAL A 54 26.45 9.29 2.95
CA VAL A 54 27.76 9.27 2.28
C VAL A 54 27.52 9.34 0.78
N THR A 55 28.03 10.39 0.13
CA THR A 55 27.91 10.61 -1.32
C THR A 55 28.91 9.76 -2.11
N ALA A 56 28.75 9.69 -3.44
CA ALA A 56 29.59 8.87 -4.32
C ALA A 56 31.09 9.23 -4.25
N ASP A 57 31.40 10.47 -3.90
CA ASP A 57 32.77 10.96 -3.66
C ASP A 57 33.28 10.73 -2.23
N GLY A 58 32.54 9.97 -1.41
CA GLY A 58 32.93 9.56 -0.06
C GLY A 58 32.70 10.61 1.04
N LYS A 59 32.01 11.72 0.75
CA LYS A 59 31.76 12.78 1.75
C LYS A 59 30.48 12.51 2.55
N ILE A 60 30.52 12.84 3.84
CA ILE A 60 29.34 12.84 4.72
C ILE A 60 28.60 14.17 4.58
N GLN A 61 27.32 14.13 4.21
CA GLN A 61 26.48 15.30 3.98
C GLN A 61 25.02 15.02 4.39
N LYS A 62 24.17 16.05 4.36
CA LYS A 62 22.72 15.91 4.48
C LYS A 62 22.13 15.74 3.08
N GLY A 63 21.30 14.73 2.85
CA GLY A 63 20.83 14.41 1.49
C GLY A 63 19.68 13.42 1.43
N GLY A 64 19.53 12.75 0.28
CA GLY A 64 18.56 11.67 0.07
C GLY A 64 19.25 10.31 -0.06
N GLY A 65 18.54 9.24 0.26
CA GLY A 65 19.03 7.86 0.12
C GLY A 65 18.78 7.22 -1.25
N SER A 66 18.72 5.89 -1.29
CA SER A 66 18.55 5.12 -2.54
C SER A 66 19.71 5.41 -3.51
N THR A 67 19.41 5.86 -4.72
CA THR A 67 20.39 6.15 -5.79
C THR A 67 21.19 7.45 -5.57
N PHE A 68 20.90 8.23 -4.52
CA PHE A 68 21.57 9.53 -4.28
C PHE A 68 22.76 9.45 -3.30
N GLY A 69 22.83 8.41 -2.47
CA GLY A 69 23.84 8.26 -1.43
C GLY A 69 23.54 7.13 -0.46
N VAL A 70 24.57 6.68 0.27
CA VAL A 70 24.43 5.67 1.32
C VAL A 70 23.95 6.34 2.61
N VAL A 71 22.70 6.10 3.00
CA VAL A 71 22.15 6.66 4.24
C VAL A 71 22.78 5.96 5.45
N THR A 72 23.35 6.75 6.35
CA THR A 72 23.94 6.27 7.62
C THR A 72 23.01 6.48 8.80
N SER A 73 22.17 7.52 8.78
CA SER A 73 21.16 7.75 9.81
C SER A 73 19.95 8.56 9.33
N PHE A 74 18.83 8.40 10.02
CA PHE A 74 17.60 9.17 9.83
C PHE A 74 17.25 9.90 11.13
N THR A 75 16.89 11.17 11.03
CA THR A 75 16.16 11.89 12.08
C THR A 75 14.73 12.09 11.60
N VAL A 76 13.75 11.57 12.36
CA VAL A 76 12.34 11.59 12.02
C VAL A 76 11.50 12.20 13.14
N LYS A 77 10.37 12.80 12.78
CA LYS A 77 9.34 13.19 13.76
C LYS A 77 8.78 11.95 14.44
N THR A 78 8.58 12.03 15.75
CA THR A 78 7.68 11.13 16.47
C THR A 78 6.29 11.75 16.56
N VAL A 79 5.30 10.92 16.81
CA VAL A 79 3.93 11.34 17.11
C VAL A 79 3.47 10.69 18.42
N PRO A 80 2.53 11.29 19.16
CA PRO A 80 1.91 10.62 20.30
C PRO A 80 1.37 9.25 19.91
N SER A 81 1.60 8.24 20.74
CA SER A 81 1.08 6.88 20.51
C SER A 81 -0.45 6.89 20.68
N PRO A 82 -1.25 6.71 19.61
CA PRO A 82 -2.70 6.74 19.72
C PRO A 82 -3.23 5.47 20.42
N LYS A 83 -4.42 5.58 21.01
CA LYS A 83 -5.25 4.40 21.24
C LYS A 83 -5.77 3.90 19.89
N MET A 84 -5.85 2.59 19.72
CA MET A 84 -6.26 2.00 18.44
C MET A 84 -7.56 1.23 18.62
N THR A 85 -8.59 1.60 17.88
CA THR A 85 -9.83 0.82 17.78
C THR A 85 -9.86 0.15 16.42
N VAL A 86 -9.71 -1.18 16.39
CA VAL A 86 -9.56 -1.95 15.16
C VAL A 86 -10.83 -2.74 14.89
N ALA A 87 -11.41 -2.53 13.71
CA ALA A 87 -12.50 -3.30 13.16
C ALA A 87 -11.97 -4.36 12.19
N GLN A 88 -12.08 -5.63 12.56
CA GLN A 88 -11.95 -6.72 11.60
C GLN A 88 -13.31 -6.89 10.93
N PHE A 89 -13.40 -6.60 9.63
CA PHE A 89 -14.64 -6.70 8.87
C PHE A 89 -14.54 -7.70 7.72
N VAL A 90 -15.70 -8.15 7.27
CA VAL A 90 -15.88 -8.98 6.08
C VAL A 90 -17.13 -8.50 5.36
N ALA A 91 -16.99 -8.15 4.09
CA ALA A 91 -18.09 -7.92 3.15
C ALA A 91 -18.02 -8.98 2.07
N PHE A 92 -19.00 -9.89 2.03
CA PHE A 92 -18.85 -11.14 1.29
C PHE A 92 -20.08 -11.56 0.49
N THR A 93 -19.85 -12.44 -0.46
CA THR A 93 -20.80 -13.36 -1.09
C THR A 93 -20.15 -14.76 -1.14
N VAL A 94 -20.80 -15.73 -1.76
CA VAL A 94 -20.20 -17.06 -2.01
C VAL A 94 -19.19 -17.00 -3.16
N PRO A 95 -18.18 -17.89 -3.20
CA PRO A 95 -17.31 -18.04 -4.37
C PRO A 95 -18.11 -18.22 -5.68
N ASP A 96 -17.57 -17.69 -6.77
CA ASP A 96 -18.15 -17.71 -8.13
C ASP A 96 -19.53 -17.02 -8.27
N SER A 97 -19.98 -16.31 -7.24
CA SER A 97 -21.24 -15.56 -7.26
C SER A 97 -21.23 -14.49 -8.36
N PRO A 98 -22.30 -14.36 -9.15
CA PRO A 98 -22.38 -13.38 -10.24
C PRO A 98 -22.42 -11.93 -9.74
N ILE A 99 -22.69 -11.70 -8.46
CA ILE A 99 -22.73 -10.37 -7.84
C ILE A 99 -21.39 -9.95 -7.23
N LEU A 100 -20.35 -10.79 -7.30
CA LEU A 100 -19.08 -10.51 -6.63
C LEU A 100 -18.48 -9.18 -7.11
N SER A 101 -18.39 -8.95 -8.42
CA SER A 101 -17.85 -7.67 -8.94
C SER A 101 -18.68 -6.47 -8.46
N ASP A 102 -20.00 -6.56 -8.46
CA ASP A 102 -20.91 -5.50 -8.00
C ASP A 102 -20.69 -5.19 -6.50
N LEU A 103 -20.57 -6.23 -5.67
CA LEU A 103 -20.25 -6.07 -4.25
C LEU A 103 -18.87 -5.42 -4.04
N LEU A 104 -17.86 -5.84 -4.80
CA LEU A 104 -16.51 -5.26 -4.72
C LEU A 104 -16.51 -3.79 -5.12
N GLY A 105 -17.23 -3.43 -6.18
CA GLY A 105 -17.40 -2.05 -6.62
C GLY A 105 -18.02 -1.18 -5.54
N TYR A 106 -19.14 -1.65 -4.97
CA TYR A 106 -19.83 -0.93 -3.89
C TYR A 106 -18.93 -0.69 -2.68
N ILE A 107 -18.26 -1.73 -2.18
CA ILE A 107 -17.40 -1.63 -1.00
C ILE A 107 -16.17 -0.76 -1.28
N GLY A 108 -15.50 -0.97 -2.41
CA GLY A 108 -14.36 -0.15 -2.82
C GLY A 108 -14.71 1.34 -2.91
N ALA A 109 -15.91 1.67 -3.41
CA ALA A 109 -16.38 3.05 -3.51
C ALA A 109 -16.64 3.73 -2.15
N GLN A 110 -16.79 2.98 -1.06
CA GLN A 110 -16.97 3.56 0.28
C GLN A 110 -15.64 4.08 0.87
N SER A 111 -14.50 3.62 0.34
CA SER A 111 -13.18 3.84 0.94
C SER A 111 -12.86 5.32 1.16
N PRO A 112 -13.09 6.25 0.20
CA PRO A 112 -12.81 7.66 0.43
C PRO A 112 -13.59 8.26 1.60
N ALA A 113 -14.87 7.91 1.74
CA ALA A 113 -15.71 8.40 2.83
C ALA A 113 -15.30 7.82 4.19
N LEU A 114 -14.94 6.53 4.25
CA LEU A 114 -14.41 5.89 5.45
C LEU A 114 -13.09 6.54 5.89
N MET A 115 -12.19 6.79 4.93
CA MET A 115 -10.90 7.44 5.20
C MET A 115 -11.04 8.90 5.61
N ASP A 116 -11.99 9.64 5.01
CA ASP A 116 -12.31 11.02 5.45
C ASP A 116 -12.83 11.07 6.88
N ALA A 117 -13.52 10.01 7.32
CA ALA A 117 -13.97 9.82 8.70
C ALA A 117 -12.87 9.29 9.64
N GLY A 118 -11.66 9.06 9.13
CA GLY A 118 -10.48 8.71 9.91
C GLY A 118 -10.10 7.23 9.91
N LEU A 119 -10.83 6.36 9.19
CA LEU A 119 -10.45 4.95 9.08
C LEU A 119 -9.23 4.78 8.19
N SER A 120 -8.33 3.90 8.61
CA SER A 120 -7.15 3.52 7.85
C SER A 120 -6.87 2.04 8.05
N GLY A 121 -6.21 1.38 7.11
CA GLY A 121 -5.94 -0.04 7.31
C GLY A 121 -5.56 -0.83 6.08
N TYR A 122 -5.65 -2.14 6.25
CA TYR A 122 -5.18 -3.11 5.28
C TYR A 122 -6.30 -4.09 4.97
N ASP A 123 -6.83 -3.98 3.76
CA ASP A 123 -7.87 -4.87 3.27
C ASP A 123 -7.32 -5.76 2.16
N ILE A 124 -8.02 -6.88 1.96
CA ILE A 124 -7.73 -7.88 0.96
C ILE A 124 -9.02 -8.19 0.23
N ILE A 125 -8.92 -8.29 -1.09
CA ILE A 125 -9.95 -8.81 -1.97
C ILE A 125 -9.58 -10.25 -2.31
N SER A 126 -10.50 -11.18 -2.14
CA SER A 126 -10.25 -12.61 -2.42
C SER A 126 -11.45 -13.26 -3.10
N ARG A 127 -11.18 -14.10 -4.10
CA ARG A 127 -12.22 -14.89 -4.79
C ARG A 127 -12.68 -16.10 -3.99
N ASN A 128 -11.88 -16.56 -3.04
CA ASN A 128 -12.17 -17.70 -2.19
C ASN A 128 -11.28 -17.66 -0.94
N PHE A 129 -11.88 -17.58 0.25
CA PHE A 129 -11.19 -17.71 1.53
C PHE A 129 -12.09 -18.42 2.55
N SER A 130 -11.46 -19.12 3.50
CA SER A 130 -12.18 -19.75 4.59
C SER A 130 -12.91 -18.72 5.45
N ASN A 131 -14.15 -19.01 5.81
CA ASN A 131 -14.95 -18.16 6.68
C ASN A 131 -14.23 -17.91 8.02
N PRO A 132 -13.88 -16.64 8.35
CA PRO A 132 -13.16 -16.32 9.58
C PRO A 132 -14.05 -16.35 10.82
N ALA A 133 -15.37 -16.55 10.66
CA ALA A 133 -16.35 -16.60 11.73
C ALA A 133 -17.27 -17.85 11.60
N PRO A 134 -16.73 -19.08 11.69
CA PRO A 134 -17.50 -20.32 11.50
C PRO A 134 -18.61 -20.53 12.54
N GLY A 135 -18.57 -19.78 13.65
CA GLY A 135 -19.59 -19.84 14.70
C GLY A 135 -20.87 -19.04 14.43
N ILE A 136 -20.95 -18.26 13.35
CA ILE A 136 -22.15 -17.50 13.00
C ILE A 136 -23.08 -18.41 12.17
N PRO A 137 -24.28 -18.76 12.68
CA PRO A 137 -25.20 -19.64 11.97
C PRO A 137 -25.60 -19.09 10.60
N GLY A 138 -25.57 -19.95 9.58
CA GLY A 138 -25.97 -19.61 8.21
C GLY A 138 -24.88 -18.97 7.35
N LEU A 139 -23.66 -18.75 7.88
CA LEU A 139 -22.53 -18.38 7.04
C LEU A 139 -21.98 -19.59 6.28
N PRO A 140 -21.68 -19.46 4.96
CA PRO A 140 -20.98 -20.48 4.20
C PRO A 140 -19.56 -20.74 4.75
N ASP A 141 -19.02 -21.93 4.49
CA ASP A 141 -17.63 -22.30 4.88
C ASP A 141 -16.57 -21.51 4.12
N TYR A 142 -16.89 -21.09 2.90
CA TYR A 142 -16.02 -20.33 2.02
C TYR A 142 -16.72 -19.08 1.52
N LEU A 143 -16.00 -17.98 1.55
CA LEU A 143 -16.48 -16.64 1.22
C LEU A 143 -15.64 -16.05 0.09
N ALA A 144 -16.20 -15.05 -0.60
CA ALA A 144 -15.51 -14.22 -1.58
C ALA A 144 -15.91 -12.76 -1.37
N GLY A 145 -14.97 -11.82 -1.50
CA GLY A 145 -15.23 -10.40 -1.25
C GLY A 145 -14.07 -9.70 -0.56
N PHE A 146 -14.40 -8.67 0.22
CA PHE A 146 -13.46 -7.92 1.05
C PHE A 146 -13.36 -8.53 2.44
N GLN A 147 -12.14 -8.62 2.94
CA GLN A 147 -11.85 -8.79 4.36
C GLN A 147 -10.67 -7.92 4.76
N GLY A 148 -10.70 -7.37 5.96
CA GLY A 148 -9.64 -6.42 6.33
C GLY A 148 -9.71 -5.95 7.75
N ARG A 149 -8.69 -5.19 8.13
CA ARG A 149 -8.57 -4.55 9.44
C ARG A 149 -8.46 -3.06 9.22
N LEU A 150 -9.51 -2.34 9.61
CA LEU A 150 -9.53 -0.89 9.62
C LEU A 150 -9.41 -0.39 11.05
N ALA A 151 -8.62 0.65 11.27
CA ALA A 151 -8.40 1.25 12.57
C ALA A 151 -8.91 2.70 12.60
N LEU A 152 -9.48 3.06 13.74
CA LEU A 152 -9.63 4.44 14.19
C LEU A 152 -8.59 4.75 15.26
N LEU A 153 -8.05 5.95 15.20
CA LEU A 153 -7.03 6.45 16.11
C LEU A 153 -7.69 7.39 17.13
N ASP A 154 -7.54 7.09 18.42
CA ASP A 154 -8.12 7.86 19.54
C ASP A 154 -9.65 7.98 19.52
N ASP A 155 -10.33 7.00 18.93
CA ASP A 155 -11.80 6.91 18.87
C ASP A 155 -12.27 5.52 19.32
N THR A 156 -13.57 5.27 19.29
CA THR A 156 -14.24 4.13 19.94
C THR A 156 -14.96 3.22 18.95
N ALA A 157 -15.37 2.05 19.43
CA ALA A 157 -16.18 1.11 18.65
C ALA A 157 -17.54 1.69 18.20
N ASP A 158 -18.10 2.68 18.91
CA ASP A 158 -19.37 3.32 18.54
C ASP A 158 -19.26 4.08 17.21
N THR A 159 -18.13 4.76 16.98
CA THR A 159 -17.86 5.45 15.72
C THR A 159 -17.72 4.46 14.57
N VAL A 160 -17.04 3.32 14.79
CA VAL A 160 -16.99 2.22 13.80
C VAL A 160 -18.41 1.74 13.47
N ALA A 161 -19.23 1.49 14.48
CA ALA A 161 -20.59 1.01 14.28
C ALA A 161 -21.45 2.00 13.47
N ALA A 162 -21.33 3.30 13.76
CA ALA A 162 -22.01 4.35 13.02
C ALA A 162 -21.60 4.41 11.55
N LEU A 163 -20.31 4.23 11.24
CA LEU A 163 -19.78 4.23 9.87
C LEU A 163 -20.17 2.97 9.10
N PHE A 164 -20.16 1.81 9.74
CA PHE A 164 -20.44 0.53 9.08
C PHE A 164 -21.93 0.23 8.94
N LYS A 165 -22.79 0.81 9.78
CA LYS A 165 -24.24 0.63 9.70
C LYS A 165 -24.82 0.93 8.30
N PRO A 166 -24.58 2.10 7.68
CA PRO A 166 -25.12 2.39 6.34
C PRO A 166 -24.58 1.46 5.24
N ILE A 167 -23.37 0.93 5.39
CA ILE A 167 -22.80 -0.09 4.49
C ILE A 167 -23.59 -1.39 4.62
N ASN A 168 -23.75 -1.88 5.84
CA ASN A 168 -24.51 -3.08 6.13
C ASN A 168 -25.98 -2.98 5.68
N ASP A 169 -26.64 -1.86 5.96
CA ASP A 169 -28.03 -1.60 5.55
C ASP A 169 -28.17 -1.59 4.02
N THR A 170 -27.18 -1.04 3.30
CA THR A 170 -27.19 -1.02 1.84
C THR A 170 -26.96 -2.41 1.25
N ILE A 171 -26.07 -3.22 1.84
CA ILE A 171 -25.87 -4.60 1.42
C ILE A 171 -27.17 -5.40 1.53
N HIS A 172 -27.86 -5.32 2.67
CA HIS A 172 -29.14 -6.00 2.88
C HIS A 172 -30.22 -5.54 1.89
N ARG A 173 -30.21 -4.26 1.50
CA ARG A 173 -31.16 -3.69 0.55
C ARG A 173 -30.87 -4.08 -0.90
N ARG A 174 -29.59 -4.04 -1.33
CA ARG A 174 -29.19 -4.31 -2.72
C ARG A 174 -29.18 -5.81 -3.05
N TRP A 175 -28.81 -6.66 -2.09
CA TRP A 175 -28.67 -8.11 -2.29
C TRP A 175 -29.51 -8.90 -1.28
N PRO A 176 -30.85 -8.82 -1.38
CA PRO A 176 -31.76 -9.46 -0.43
C PRO A 176 -31.68 -10.99 -0.48
N GLY A 177 -32.14 -11.63 0.59
CA GLY A 177 -32.15 -13.10 0.70
C GLY A 177 -30.80 -13.73 1.00
N GLY A 178 -29.85 -12.95 1.53
CA GLY A 178 -28.53 -13.45 1.93
C GLY A 178 -27.56 -13.67 0.76
N GLN A 179 -27.80 -13.03 -0.39
CA GLN A 179 -26.89 -13.11 -1.54
C GLN A 179 -25.53 -12.48 -1.24
N ALA A 180 -25.50 -11.42 -0.43
CA ALA A 180 -24.30 -10.84 0.16
C ALA A 180 -24.52 -10.56 1.65
N GLY A 181 -23.42 -10.44 2.39
CA GLY A 181 -23.43 -10.17 3.83
C GLY A 181 -22.30 -9.27 4.26
N PHE A 182 -22.45 -8.70 5.46
CA PHE A 182 -21.44 -7.88 6.11
C PHE A 182 -21.44 -8.19 7.59
N PHE A 183 -20.26 -8.44 8.15
CA PHE A 183 -20.08 -8.52 9.59
C PHE A 183 -18.73 -7.95 9.98
N TYR A 184 -18.61 -7.54 11.23
CA TYR A 184 -17.36 -7.07 11.79
C TYR A 184 -17.30 -7.34 13.30
N SER A 185 -16.10 -7.25 13.84
CA SER A 185 -15.83 -7.24 15.28
C SER A 185 -14.80 -6.15 15.58
N THR A 186 -14.84 -5.61 16.80
CA THR A 186 -13.96 -4.52 17.22
C THR A 186 -13.07 -4.96 18.38
N THR A 187 -11.80 -4.57 18.33
CA THR A 187 -10.83 -4.73 19.42
C THR A 187 -10.13 -3.39 19.68
N GLU A 188 -10.08 -2.98 20.94
CA GLU A 188 -9.40 -1.76 21.36
C GLU A 188 -8.02 -2.08 21.95
N TYR A 189 -7.02 -1.28 21.60
CA TYR A 189 -5.65 -1.37 22.12
C TYR A 189 -5.26 -0.05 22.77
N ALA A 190 -4.60 -0.15 23.92
CA ALA A 190 -4.24 1.01 24.74
C ALA A 190 -3.13 1.89 24.12
N SER A 191 -2.36 1.37 23.18
CA SER A 191 -1.31 2.11 22.45
C SER A 191 -1.12 1.53 21.05
N PHE A 192 -0.41 2.27 20.19
CA PHE A 192 -0.05 1.79 18.87
C PHE A 192 0.85 0.55 18.92
N PHE A 193 1.79 0.48 19.87
CA PHE A 193 2.66 -0.69 19.99
C PHE A 193 1.88 -1.93 20.47
N ALA A 194 0.89 -1.78 21.37
CA ALA A 194 0.01 -2.88 21.76
C ALA A 194 -0.77 -3.43 20.55
N PHE A 195 -1.29 -2.55 19.70
CA PHE A 195 -1.88 -2.93 18.42
C PHE A 195 -0.87 -3.65 17.52
N PHE A 196 0.30 -3.05 17.30
CA PHE A 196 1.33 -3.60 16.42
C PHE A 196 1.84 -4.96 16.89
N ALA A 197 2.05 -5.15 18.20
CA ALA A 197 2.51 -6.42 18.75
C ALA A 197 1.54 -7.58 18.46
N ALA A 198 0.23 -7.29 18.47
CA ALA A 198 -0.83 -8.25 18.20
C ALA A 198 -1.14 -8.44 16.70
N ASN A 199 -0.88 -7.42 15.86
CA ASN A 199 -1.37 -7.38 14.48
C ASN A 199 -0.28 -7.18 13.42
N ALA A 200 0.98 -7.08 13.81
CA ALA A 200 2.09 -6.94 12.87
C ALA A 200 2.08 -8.11 11.88
N ASP A 201 2.44 -7.80 10.65
CA ASP A 201 2.49 -8.77 9.56
C ASP A 201 3.40 -9.96 9.92
N THR A 202 2.86 -11.15 9.69
CA THR A 202 3.48 -12.45 9.93
C THR A 202 3.53 -13.30 8.67
N GLU A 203 3.38 -12.71 7.49
CA GLU A 203 3.47 -13.43 6.22
C GLU A 203 4.83 -14.14 6.12
N SER A 204 4.79 -15.39 5.64
CA SER A 204 6.00 -16.13 5.29
C SER A 204 6.66 -15.49 4.08
N VAL A 205 7.93 -15.13 4.20
CA VAL A 205 8.75 -14.57 3.12
C VAL A 205 9.68 -15.64 2.53
N GLY A 206 10.41 -15.28 1.47
CA GLY A 206 11.40 -16.16 0.82
C GLY A 206 10.94 -16.77 -0.50
N ASP A 207 9.83 -16.29 -1.05
CA ASP A 207 9.33 -16.60 -2.38
C ASP A 207 9.70 -15.50 -3.40
N ASN A 208 9.80 -15.89 -4.67
CA ASN A 208 9.98 -14.93 -5.77
C ASN A 208 8.62 -14.46 -6.25
N LYS A 209 8.25 -13.21 -5.97
CA LYS A 209 7.00 -12.59 -6.45
C LYS A 209 7.31 -11.46 -7.41
N TYR A 210 6.51 -11.37 -8.47
CA TYR A 210 6.42 -10.18 -9.31
C TYR A 210 5.16 -9.43 -8.93
N LEU A 211 5.31 -8.17 -8.54
CA LEU A 211 4.23 -7.32 -8.08
C LEU A 211 3.79 -6.39 -9.19
N VAL A 212 2.50 -6.03 -9.18
CA VAL A 212 1.99 -4.84 -9.85
C VAL A 212 1.15 -4.08 -8.83
N SER A 213 1.16 -2.75 -8.94
CA SER A 213 0.35 -1.94 -8.03
C SER A 213 -0.19 -0.68 -8.68
N ARG A 214 -1.14 -0.06 -7.99
CA ARG A 214 -1.72 1.22 -8.39
C ARG A 214 -2.14 2.02 -7.17
N LEU A 215 -2.00 3.33 -7.26
CA LEU A 215 -2.60 4.28 -6.34
C LEU A 215 -3.96 4.69 -6.90
N LEU A 216 -5.02 4.56 -6.13
CA LEU A 216 -6.37 4.96 -6.53
C LEU A 216 -6.77 6.23 -5.78
N ASP A 217 -7.12 7.27 -6.53
CA ASP A 217 -7.70 8.49 -6.00
C ASP A 217 -9.23 8.36 -5.85
N ARG A 218 -9.87 9.45 -5.40
CA ARG A 218 -11.33 9.47 -5.22
C ARG A 218 -12.09 9.22 -6.53
N ASP A 219 -11.61 9.78 -7.64
CA ASP A 219 -12.30 9.67 -8.92
C ASP A 219 -12.26 8.23 -9.42
N ALA A 220 -11.11 7.56 -9.34
CA ALA A 220 -10.97 6.13 -9.65
C ALA A 220 -11.88 5.24 -8.79
N LEU A 221 -12.15 5.65 -7.55
CA LEU A 221 -12.96 4.89 -6.60
C LEU A 221 -14.47 5.17 -6.68
N THR A 222 -14.90 6.32 -7.17
CA THR A 222 -16.31 6.75 -7.05
C THR A 222 -17.00 7.10 -8.37
N SER A 223 -16.25 7.28 -9.45
CA SER A 223 -16.82 7.73 -10.73
C SER A 223 -17.71 6.69 -11.42
N ASP A 224 -17.30 5.42 -11.38
CA ASP A 224 -18.02 4.29 -11.98
C ASP A 224 -17.86 3.04 -11.09
N GLU A 225 -18.85 2.81 -10.22
CA GLU A 225 -18.87 1.69 -9.26
C GLU A 225 -18.77 0.34 -9.97
N LYS A 226 -19.39 0.19 -11.16
CA LYS A 226 -19.37 -1.05 -11.91
C LYS A 226 -17.98 -1.31 -12.51
N ALA A 227 -17.40 -0.31 -13.16
CA ALA A 227 -16.06 -0.43 -13.72
C ALA A 227 -15.02 -0.68 -12.61
N LEU A 228 -15.17 -0.05 -11.44
CA LEU A 228 -14.36 -0.34 -10.26
C LEU A 228 -14.49 -1.81 -9.86
N GLY A 229 -15.72 -2.31 -9.70
CA GLY A 229 -15.97 -3.70 -9.31
C GLY A 229 -15.37 -4.74 -10.26
N GLU A 230 -15.52 -4.53 -11.56
CA GLU A 230 -14.91 -5.36 -12.60
C GLU A 230 -13.38 -5.29 -12.55
N ALA A 231 -12.81 -4.10 -12.36
CA ALA A 231 -11.37 -3.90 -12.26
C ALA A 231 -10.78 -4.56 -11.01
N LEU A 232 -11.41 -4.42 -9.85
CA LEU A 232 -10.99 -5.04 -8.61
C LEU A 232 -11.05 -6.56 -8.69
N LEU A 233 -12.14 -7.12 -9.25
CA LEU A 233 -12.26 -8.56 -9.45
C LEU A 233 -11.18 -9.07 -10.42
N SER A 234 -10.95 -8.36 -11.53
CA SER A 234 -9.91 -8.71 -12.50
C SER A 234 -8.52 -8.67 -11.85
N GLY A 235 -8.23 -7.60 -11.09
CA GLY A 235 -6.96 -7.36 -10.41
C GLY A 235 -6.59 -8.38 -9.33
N THR A 236 -7.51 -9.24 -8.89
CA THR A 236 -7.12 -10.39 -8.05
C THR A 236 -6.39 -11.48 -8.84
N GLY A 237 -6.35 -11.42 -10.17
CA GLY A 237 -5.66 -12.39 -11.02
C GLY A 237 -4.14 -12.19 -11.00
N PRO A 238 -3.35 -13.25 -11.27
CA PRO A 238 -3.77 -14.64 -11.46
C PRO A 238 -3.97 -15.41 -10.15
N GLY A 239 -3.53 -14.87 -9.01
CA GLY A 239 -3.49 -15.59 -7.71
C GLY A 239 -4.83 -15.75 -6.99
N GLY A 240 -5.89 -15.08 -7.45
CA GLY A 240 -7.20 -15.06 -6.78
C GLY A 240 -7.31 -14.10 -5.60
N LEU A 241 -6.30 -13.26 -5.37
CA LEU A 241 -6.19 -12.31 -4.28
C LEU A 241 -5.53 -11.01 -4.73
N SER A 242 -5.98 -9.87 -4.21
CA SER A 242 -5.25 -8.59 -4.27
C SER A 242 -5.38 -7.85 -2.94
N THR A 243 -4.41 -6.97 -2.64
CA THR A 243 -4.48 -6.07 -1.50
C THR A 243 -5.18 -4.77 -1.86
N PHE A 244 -5.76 -4.10 -0.88
CA PHE A 244 -6.49 -2.86 -1.04
C PHE A 244 -6.31 -2.00 0.22
N PHE A 245 -5.17 -1.31 0.30
CA PHE A 245 -4.71 -0.64 1.53
C PHE A 245 -5.21 0.79 1.61
N LEU A 246 -5.93 1.13 2.67
CA LEU A 246 -6.45 2.47 2.97
C LEU A 246 -5.37 3.27 3.72
N VAL A 247 -4.32 3.67 3.00
CA VAL A 247 -3.09 4.27 3.56
C VAL A 247 -2.72 5.63 2.96
N GLY A 248 -3.52 6.14 2.01
CA GLY A 248 -3.47 7.51 1.51
C GLY A 248 -4.22 8.50 2.41
N GLY A 249 -5.10 9.33 1.86
CA GLY A 249 -5.99 10.21 2.65
C GLY A 249 -5.33 11.51 3.14
N LYS A 250 -6.08 12.31 3.92
CA LYS A 250 -5.75 13.73 4.20
C LYS A 250 -4.34 13.96 4.73
N GLY A 251 -3.86 13.15 5.67
CA GLY A 251 -2.50 13.28 6.21
C GLY A 251 -1.42 13.16 5.12
N VAL A 252 -1.65 12.32 4.10
CA VAL A 252 -0.74 12.19 2.94
C VAL A 252 -0.98 13.29 1.91
N GLN A 253 -2.24 13.65 1.67
CA GLN A 253 -2.65 14.64 0.67
C GLN A 253 -2.22 16.07 1.04
N GLU A 254 -2.23 16.38 2.34
CA GLU A 254 -1.94 17.71 2.91
C GLU A 254 -0.56 17.75 3.60
N ALA A 255 0.30 16.76 3.34
CA ALA A 255 1.58 16.61 4.02
C ALA A 255 2.49 17.85 3.84
N THR A 256 3.05 18.33 4.95
CA THR A 256 4.04 19.42 4.99
C THR A 256 5.40 18.90 5.48
N PRO A 257 6.23 18.30 4.60
CA PRO A 257 7.53 17.77 4.97
C PRO A 257 8.49 18.90 5.41
N ALA A 258 9.48 18.54 6.24
CA ALA A 258 10.54 19.48 6.62
C ALA A 258 11.28 19.98 5.36
N GLY A 259 11.58 21.28 5.30
CA GLY A 259 12.17 21.89 4.10
C GLY A 259 11.18 22.17 2.95
N GLY A 260 9.89 21.92 3.16
CA GLY A 260 8.79 22.36 2.27
C GLY A 260 8.44 21.42 1.12
N SER A 261 9.31 20.49 0.75
CA SER A 261 9.02 19.44 -0.26
C SER A 261 9.90 18.21 -0.04
N ASN A 262 9.47 17.06 -0.55
CA ASN A 262 10.26 15.82 -0.59
C ASN A 262 10.04 15.08 -1.93
N ALA A 263 10.63 13.89 -2.05
CA ALA A 263 10.64 13.09 -3.29
C ALA A 263 9.49 12.07 -3.40
N VAL A 264 8.53 12.08 -2.47
CA VAL A 264 7.36 11.21 -2.52
C VAL A 264 6.65 11.38 -3.86
N ASN A 265 6.27 10.27 -4.49
CA ASN A 265 5.50 10.27 -5.73
C ASN A 265 4.31 11.23 -5.63
N SER A 266 4.21 12.20 -6.55
CA SER A 266 3.13 13.20 -6.52
C SER A 266 1.73 12.60 -6.55
N HIS A 267 1.55 11.39 -7.10
CA HIS A 267 0.26 10.71 -7.11
C HIS A 267 -0.24 10.30 -5.71
N TRP A 268 0.64 10.18 -4.71
CA TRP A 268 0.20 9.99 -3.32
C TRP A 268 -0.63 11.17 -2.80
N ARG A 269 -0.45 12.37 -3.36
CA ARG A 269 -1.13 13.59 -2.89
C ARG A 269 -2.61 13.67 -3.27
N SER A 270 -3.12 12.74 -4.07
CA SER A 270 -4.57 12.54 -4.31
C SER A 270 -5.06 11.14 -3.94
N ALA A 271 -4.15 10.22 -3.64
CA ALA A 271 -4.48 8.82 -3.39
C ALA A 271 -5.25 8.61 -2.08
N TYR A 272 -6.15 7.64 -2.11
CA TYR A 272 -6.78 7.04 -0.94
C TYR A 272 -6.27 5.62 -0.74
N VAL A 273 -6.27 4.84 -1.81
CA VAL A 273 -5.96 3.41 -1.75
C VAL A 273 -4.66 3.10 -2.47
N HIS A 274 -3.87 2.20 -1.88
CA HIS A 274 -2.79 1.49 -2.55
C HIS A 274 -3.20 0.03 -2.75
N THR A 275 -3.33 -0.41 -4.00
CA THR A 275 -3.71 -1.80 -4.33
C THR A 275 -2.58 -2.53 -5.03
N ILE A 276 -2.34 -3.77 -4.64
CA ILE A 276 -1.24 -4.62 -5.14
C ILE A 276 -1.82 -5.99 -5.49
N THR A 277 -1.30 -6.60 -6.54
CA THR A 277 -1.41 -8.05 -6.74
C THR A 277 -0.06 -8.61 -7.17
N ALA A 278 0.06 -9.94 -7.11
CA ALA A 278 1.30 -10.63 -7.37
C ALA A 278 1.10 -11.86 -8.25
N ALA A 279 2.14 -12.18 -9.02
CA ALA A 279 2.30 -13.50 -9.62
C ALA A 279 3.60 -14.15 -9.12
N GLN A 280 3.57 -15.48 -9.04
CA GLN A 280 4.75 -16.26 -8.66
C GLN A 280 5.80 -16.21 -9.78
N GLY A 281 7.02 -15.83 -9.44
CA GLY A 281 8.21 -16.10 -10.24
C GLY A 281 8.64 -17.55 -10.04
N VAL A 282 8.99 -18.23 -11.13
CA VAL A 282 9.38 -19.64 -11.12
C VAL A 282 10.90 -19.73 -11.27
N PRO A 283 11.65 -20.06 -10.19
CA PRO A 283 13.10 -20.15 -10.24
C PRO A 283 13.56 -21.08 -11.37
N PHE A 284 14.53 -20.61 -12.16
CA PHE A 284 15.13 -21.37 -13.28
C PHE A 284 14.16 -21.80 -14.40
N ASP A 285 12.91 -21.31 -14.40
CA ASP A 285 11.96 -21.49 -15.51
C ASP A 285 11.48 -20.12 -16.00
N LYS A 286 12.25 -19.57 -16.93
CA LYS A 286 11.92 -18.27 -17.55
C LYS A 286 10.58 -18.33 -18.28
N ALA A 287 10.28 -19.42 -18.99
CA ALA A 287 9.04 -19.52 -19.77
C ALA A 287 7.80 -19.53 -18.89
N ALA A 288 7.83 -20.23 -17.74
CA ALA A 288 6.75 -20.16 -16.76
C ALA A 288 6.64 -18.78 -16.11
N THR A 289 7.77 -18.17 -15.77
CA THR A 289 7.80 -16.80 -15.24
C THR A 289 7.19 -15.79 -16.21
N ASP A 290 7.57 -15.84 -17.49
CA ASP A 290 7.04 -14.97 -18.55
C ASP A 290 5.53 -15.17 -18.74
N ARG A 291 5.03 -16.42 -18.67
CA ARG A 291 3.58 -16.70 -18.72
C ARG A 291 2.85 -16.10 -17.52
N ASN A 292 3.40 -16.23 -16.32
CA ASN A 292 2.81 -15.69 -15.09
C ASN A 292 2.78 -14.16 -15.11
N LEU A 293 3.86 -13.52 -15.56
CA LEU A 293 3.95 -12.07 -15.75
C LEU A 293 2.93 -11.56 -16.77
N LYS A 294 2.78 -12.26 -17.90
CA LYS A 294 1.77 -11.90 -18.91
C LYS A 294 0.35 -11.97 -18.32
N ALA A 295 0.02 -13.05 -17.60
CA ALA A 295 -1.27 -13.19 -16.96
C ALA A 295 -1.53 -12.10 -15.89
N LEU A 296 -0.48 -11.69 -15.17
CA LEU A 296 -0.51 -10.60 -14.20
C LEU A 296 -0.87 -9.26 -14.87
N GLU A 297 -0.15 -8.86 -15.92
CA GLU A 297 -0.42 -7.60 -16.61
C GLU A 297 -1.78 -7.59 -17.31
N GLU A 298 -2.22 -8.72 -17.89
CA GLU A 298 -3.55 -8.86 -18.49
C GLU A 298 -4.67 -8.69 -17.44
N ALA A 299 -4.51 -9.31 -16.26
CA ALA A 299 -5.44 -9.17 -15.15
C ALA A 299 -5.43 -7.77 -14.51
N TRP A 300 -4.29 -7.07 -14.55
CA TRP A 300 -4.14 -5.73 -13.97
C TRP A 300 -4.59 -4.60 -14.90
N ALA A 301 -4.71 -4.85 -16.21
CA ALA A 301 -5.06 -3.83 -17.20
C ALA A 301 -6.37 -3.07 -16.88
N PRO A 302 -7.45 -3.70 -16.39
CA PRO A 302 -8.64 -2.98 -15.92
C PRO A 302 -8.38 -2.02 -14.76
N VAL A 303 -7.49 -2.37 -13.82
CA VAL A 303 -7.10 -1.49 -12.70
C VAL A 303 -6.36 -0.26 -13.21
N ARG A 304 -5.46 -0.43 -14.19
CA ARG A 304 -4.80 0.71 -14.86
C ARG A 304 -5.81 1.61 -15.58
N LYS A 305 -6.85 1.01 -16.19
CA LYS A 305 -7.88 1.74 -16.96
C LYS A 305 -8.75 2.65 -16.10
N ILE A 306 -9.12 2.25 -14.89
CA ILE A 306 -9.91 3.10 -13.98
C ILE A 306 -9.10 4.21 -13.33
N SER A 307 -7.76 4.15 -13.41
CA SER A 307 -6.86 5.11 -12.78
C SER A 307 -5.71 5.51 -13.72
N PRO A 308 -6.00 6.07 -14.90
CA PRO A 308 -5.01 6.27 -15.97
C PRO A 308 -3.97 7.35 -15.64
N SER A 309 -4.32 8.36 -14.84
CA SER A 309 -3.49 9.51 -14.49
C SER A 309 -2.73 9.37 -13.17
N SER A 310 -2.78 8.20 -12.55
CA SER A 310 -2.12 7.92 -11.27
C SER A 310 -0.79 7.20 -11.46
N GLY A 311 -0.17 6.81 -10.35
CA GLY A 311 1.08 6.06 -10.31
C GLY A 311 0.96 4.75 -9.52
N ALA A 312 2.13 4.23 -9.15
CA ALA A 312 2.34 3.06 -8.34
C ALA A 312 3.33 3.38 -7.20
N TYR A 313 3.37 2.52 -6.19
CA TYR A 313 4.30 2.66 -5.09
C TYR A 313 5.56 1.85 -5.36
N LEU A 314 6.69 2.53 -5.56
CA LEU A 314 7.91 1.89 -6.08
C LEU A 314 8.44 0.71 -5.26
N ASN A 315 8.20 0.69 -3.94
CA ASN A 315 8.65 -0.40 -3.07
C ASN A 315 7.78 -1.67 -3.22
N GLU A 316 6.59 -1.55 -3.80
CA GLU A 316 5.59 -2.64 -3.94
C GLU A 316 5.00 -2.59 -5.36
N ALA A 317 5.85 -2.58 -6.39
CA ALA A 317 5.44 -2.45 -7.78
C ALA A 317 6.28 -3.30 -8.75
N SER A 318 5.89 -3.25 -10.03
CA SER A 318 6.57 -3.98 -11.09
C SER A 318 7.92 -3.34 -11.40
N ILE A 319 8.96 -4.16 -11.49
CA ILE A 319 10.26 -3.74 -12.04
C ILE A 319 10.18 -3.46 -13.56
N PHE A 320 9.06 -3.85 -14.20
CA PHE A 320 8.77 -3.62 -15.62
C PHE A 320 7.69 -2.54 -15.82
N GLU A 321 7.42 -1.72 -14.80
CA GLU A 321 6.37 -0.71 -14.84
C GLU A 321 6.54 0.22 -16.07
N PRO A 322 5.55 0.30 -16.95
CA PRO A 322 5.62 1.22 -18.09
C PRO A 322 5.62 2.66 -17.58
N ASN A 323 6.38 3.53 -18.26
CA ASN A 323 6.51 4.94 -17.85
C ASN A 323 6.91 5.11 -16.38
N PHE A 324 7.83 4.26 -15.90
CA PHE A 324 8.24 4.18 -14.49
C PHE A 324 8.60 5.54 -13.87
N GLN A 325 9.12 6.50 -14.66
CA GLN A 325 9.41 7.86 -14.20
C GLN A 325 8.18 8.55 -13.59
N ASP A 326 7.07 8.53 -14.34
CA ASP A 326 5.80 9.09 -13.90
C ASP A 326 5.14 8.18 -12.86
N SER A 327 5.11 6.87 -13.13
CA SER A 327 4.49 5.92 -12.19
C SER A 327 5.12 5.94 -10.80
N PHE A 328 6.43 6.18 -10.63
CA PHE A 328 7.09 6.12 -9.32
C PHE A 328 7.46 7.47 -8.71
N TRP A 329 7.56 8.54 -9.50
CA TRP A 329 7.91 9.86 -8.97
C TRP A 329 7.00 10.99 -9.50
N GLY A 330 6.20 10.73 -10.53
CA GLY A 330 5.28 11.69 -11.14
C GLY A 330 6.01 12.97 -11.53
N THR A 331 5.43 14.12 -11.14
CA THR A 331 5.97 15.45 -11.46
C THR A 331 7.35 15.72 -10.85
N ASN A 332 7.82 14.89 -9.91
CA ASN A 332 9.12 15.07 -9.27
C ASN A 332 10.29 14.52 -10.10
N TYR A 333 10.05 13.63 -11.07
CA TYR A 333 11.14 12.94 -11.78
C TYR A 333 12.16 13.88 -12.44
N PRO A 334 11.77 14.94 -13.18
CA PRO A 334 12.74 15.79 -13.86
C PRO A 334 13.72 16.47 -12.88
N ARG A 335 13.24 16.90 -11.72
CA ARG A 335 14.07 17.50 -10.67
C ARG A 335 14.98 16.45 -10.03
N LEU A 336 14.46 15.25 -9.77
CA LEU A 336 15.24 14.16 -9.18
C LEU A 336 16.37 13.71 -10.12
N ALA A 337 16.12 13.61 -11.42
CA ALA A 337 17.15 13.28 -12.41
C ALA A 337 18.28 14.33 -12.43
N GLN A 338 17.95 15.62 -12.38
CA GLN A 338 18.94 16.70 -12.29
C GLN A 338 19.80 16.59 -11.01
N ILE A 339 19.16 16.26 -9.87
CA ILE A 339 19.87 16.05 -8.60
C ILE A 339 20.80 14.85 -8.73
N LYS A 340 20.33 13.72 -9.29
CA LYS A 340 21.11 12.49 -9.48
C LYS A 340 22.38 12.78 -10.27
N THR A 341 22.27 13.43 -11.43
CA THR A 341 23.44 13.81 -12.25
C THR A 341 24.42 14.72 -11.52
N LYS A 342 23.94 15.59 -10.61
CA LYS A 342 24.80 16.49 -9.85
C LYS A 342 25.54 15.78 -8.71
N VAL A 343 24.87 14.89 -7.97
CA VAL A 343 25.42 14.27 -6.75
C VAL A 343 26.14 12.95 -7.01
N ASP A 344 25.81 12.27 -8.11
CA ASP A 344 26.46 11.04 -8.55
C ASP A 344 26.59 11.01 -10.10
N PRO A 345 27.48 11.84 -10.68
CA PRO A 345 27.62 12.00 -12.14
C PRO A 345 28.16 10.75 -12.87
N HIS A 346 28.69 9.78 -12.12
CA HIS A 346 29.25 8.55 -12.67
C HIS A 346 28.35 7.33 -12.42
N ASP A 347 27.16 7.55 -11.87
CA ASP A 347 26.19 6.51 -11.51
C ASP A 347 26.83 5.39 -10.67
N VAL A 348 27.64 5.77 -9.67
CA VAL A 348 28.25 4.82 -8.71
C VAL A 348 27.16 4.04 -7.98
N PHE A 349 26.06 4.71 -7.62
CA PHE A 349 24.90 4.09 -7.02
C PHE A 349 23.85 3.79 -8.10
N TRP A 350 23.67 2.51 -8.41
CA TRP A 350 22.66 2.04 -9.36
C TRP A 350 21.73 1.02 -8.70
N CYS A 351 20.44 1.11 -9.02
CA CYS A 351 19.41 0.15 -8.65
C CYS A 351 18.26 0.19 -9.66
N THR A 352 17.44 -0.86 -9.70
CA THR A 352 16.30 -0.95 -10.61
C THR A 352 15.01 -1.34 -9.86
N PRO A 353 13.92 -0.57 -10.00
CA PRO A 353 13.84 0.76 -10.62
C PRO A 353 14.32 1.86 -9.67
N CYS A 354 15.22 2.74 -10.13
CA CYS A 354 15.64 3.94 -9.39
C CYS A 354 15.80 5.15 -10.33
N VAL A 355 15.91 6.36 -9.78
CA VAL A 355 16.16 7.57 -10.58
C VAL A 355 17.51 7.44 -11.31
N GLY A 356 17.51 7.66 -12.62
CA GLY A 356 18.69 7.59 -13.49
C GLY A 356 19.12 6.17 -13.86
N HIS A 357 18.34 5.14 -13.50
CA HIS A 357 18.71 3.76 -13.85
C HIS A 357 18.73 3.52 -15.37
N GLU A 358 17.96 4.31 -16.13
CA GLU A 358 17.84 4.24 -17.59
C GLU A 358 19.12 4.60 -18.35
N HIS A 359 20.13 5.15 -17.66
CA HIS A 359 21.48 5.33 -18.22
C HIS A 359 22.22 3.99 -18.41
N TRP A 360 21.67 2.90 -17.87
CA TRP A 360 22.28 1.59 -17.86
C TRP A 360 21.28 0.51 -18.30
N HIS A 361 21.81 -0.55 -18.89
CA HIS A 361 21.09 -1.75 -19.25
C HIS A 361 21.77 -2.96 -18.61
N GLN A 362 20.99 -3.79 -17.91
CA GLN A 362 21.46 -5.06 -17.36
C GLN A 362 21.28 -6.17 -18.39
N LEU A 363 22.39 -6.81 -18.77
CA LEU A 363 22.40 -7.98 -19.65
C LEU A 363 21.86 -9.22 -18.92
N GLU A 364 21.45 -10.24 -19.66
CA GLU A 364 20.95 -11.51 -19.09
C GLU A 364 21.97 -12.22 -18.18
N ASN A 365 23.27 -12.00 -18.43
CA ASN A 365 24.35 -12.53 -17.59
C ASN A 365 24.61 -11.70 -16.32
N GLY A 366 23.79 -10.68 -16.05
CA GLY A 366 23.86 -9.81 -14.88
C GLY A 366 24.79 -8.61 -15.01
N GLN A 367 25.56 -8.48 -16.10
CA GLN A 367 26.45 -7.34 -16.31
C GLN A 367 25.68 -6.05 -16.57
N LEU A 368 26.14 -4.94 -15.99
CA LEU A 368 25.61 -3.60 -16.25
C LEU A 368 26.45 -2.90 -17.33
N CYS A 369 25.79 -2.43 -18.38
CA CYS A 369 26.39 -1.68 -19.47
C CYS A 369 25.73 -0.30 -19.59
N ARG A 370 26.52 0.74 -19.83
CA ARG A 370 26.00 2.09 -20.07
C ARG A 370 25.33 2.14 -21.45
N VAL A 371 24.17 2.79 -21.54
CA VAL A 371 23.38 2.96 -22.77
C VAL A 371 23.96 4.06 -23.64
#